data_AF-A0A9X1M9I1-F1
#
_entry.id   AF-A0A9X1M9I1-F1
#
_cell.length_a   1.000
_cell.length_b   1.000
_cell.length_c   1.000
_cell.angle_alpha   90.00
_cell.angle_beta   90.00
_cell.angle_gamma   90.00
#
_symmetry.space_group_name_H-M   'P 1'
#
loop_
_entity.id
_entity.type
_entity.pdbx_description
1 polymer ?
#
loop_
_entity_poly.entity_id
_entity_poly.type
_entity_poly.pdbx_seq_one_letter_code
_entity_poly.pdbx_strand_id
1 'polypeptide(L)'
;MKVLAAMSGGVDSAVAAARAVEAGHDVVGVHLALSRMPGTLRTGSRGCCTIEDSRDAWRACDILGIPYYVWDFSERFKEDVVDDFVAEYAAGRTPNPCMRCNERIKFAALLEKALALGFDAVCTGHYAKVLTNADGNPELHRAADWAKDQSYVLGVLTEEQLRHCMFPLAETPSKAEVRAEAERRGLSVANKPDSHDICFIPDGDTRGWLEERIEMSEGDIVDETGAKLGTHPGANAYTVGQRRGLKLGTPASDGKPRFVLEIRPKENKVIVGPEQLLNIDQMRGIKISWAGRPIAEIGNRSTFDCMVQVRAHGDPVAATGWMEDTTDSETGTAREELVVRLTEPMRGVAPGQSMVLYQGTRVLGQATIDSARSLEWNPAAVS
;
A
#
# COMPACT_ATOMS: atom_id res chain seq x y z
N MET A 1 -24.33 -16.83 -7.53
CA MET A 1 -23.93 -15.41 -7.53
C MET A 1 -23.44 -15.05 -8.91
N LYS A 2 -23.69 -13.81 -9.33
CA LYS A 2 -23.09 -13.18 -10.49
C LYS A 2 -21.78 -12.51 -10.04
N VAL A 3 -20.65 -12.97 -10.55
CA VAL A 3 -19.32 -12.60 -10.05
C VAL A 3 -18.54 -11.90 -11.15
N LEU A 4 -17.99 -10.73 -10.84
CA LEU A 4 -17.09 -10.01 -11.73
C LEU A 4 -15.65 -10.37 -11.38
N ALA A 5 -14.95 -11.11 -12.23
CA ALA A 5 -13.55 -11.46 -12.03
C ALA A 5 -12.63 -10.36 -12.58
N ALA A 6 -11.82 -9.74 -11.73
CA ALA A 6 -10.80 -8.77 -12.14
C ALA A 6 -9.58 -9.51 -12.70
N MET A 7 -9.45 -9.49 -14.03
CA MET A 7 -8.45 -10.22 -14.79
C MET A 7 -7.24 -9.33 -15.08
N SER A 8 -6.14 -9.51 -14.35
CA SER A 8 -4.91 -8.71 -14.53
C SER A 8 -4.06 -9.16 -15.72
N GLY A 9 -4.36 -10.31 -16.33
CA GLY A 9 -3.49 -10.97 -17.31
C GLY A 9 -2.38 -11.81 -16.68
N GLY A 10 -2.40 -11.96 -15.35
CA GLY A 10 -1.50 -12.84 -14.59
C GLY A 10 -2.15 -14.14 -14.16
N VAL A 11 -1.31 -15.12 -13.79
CA VAL A 11 -1.72 -16.48 -13.40
C VAL A 11 -2.71 -16.49 -12.24
N ASP A 12 -2.49 -15.66 -11.23
CA ASP A 12 -3.31 -15.65 -10.02
C ASP A 12 -4.78 -15.25 -10.34
N SER A 13 -4.97 -14.21 -11.15
CA SER A 13 -6.32 -13.78 -11.56
C SER A 13 -7.04 -14.82 -12.42
N ALA A 14 -6.31 -15.52 -13.30
CA ALA A 14 -6.88 -16.54 -14.16
C ALA A 14 -7.34 -17.78 -13.38
N VAL A 15 -6.51 -18.25 -12.44
CA VAL A 15 -6.86 -19.38 -11.57
C VAL A 15 -7.99 -19.01 -10.60
N ALA A 16 -7.98 -17.78 -10.06
CA ALA A 16 -9.08 -17.30 -9.23
C ALA A 16 -10.43 -17.32 -9.99
N ALA A 17 -10.46 -16.81 -11.23
CA ALA A 17 -11.64 -16.87 -12.07
C ALA A 17 -12.06 -18.32 -12.37
N ALA A 18 -11.10 -19.20 -12.69
CA ALA A 18 -11.36 -20.61 -12.96
C ALA A 18 -12.03 -21.32 -11.76
N ARG A 19 -11.55 -21.06 -10.54
CA ARG A 19 -12.13 -21.61 -9.32
C ARG A 19 -13.53 -21.04 -9.03
N ALA A 20 -13.77 -19.77 -9.33
CA ALA A 20 -15.11 -19.18 -9.21
C ALA A 20 -16.12 -19.82 -10.18
N VAL A 21 -15.69 -20.13 -11.42
CA VAL A 21 -16.51 -20.87 -12.39
C VAL A 21 -16.79 -22.29 -11.90
N GLU A 22 -15.77 -22.99 -11.40
CA GLU A 22 -15.89 -24.35 -10.87
C GLU A 22 -16.80 -24.44 -9.64
N ALA A 23 -16.84 -23.38 -8.82
CA ALA A 23 -17.79 -23.24 -7.72
C ALA A 23 -19.24 -22.97 -8.18
N GLY A 24 -19.51 -22.93 -9.48
CA GLY A 24 -20.85 -22.79 -10.06
C GLY A 24 -21.37 -21.35 -10.09
N HIS A 25 -20.49 -20.35 -10.06
CA HIS A 25 -20.89 -18.95 -10.18
C HIS A 25 -21.06 -18.52 -11.65
N ASP A 26 -21.91 -17.52 -11.89
CA ASP A 26 -22.03 -16.86 -13.19
C ASP A 26 -20.93 -15.79 -13.28
N VAL A 27 -19.81 -16.15 -13.91
CA VAL A 27 -18.59 -15.34 -13.90
C VAL A 27 -18.46 -14.53 -15.18
N VAL A 28 -18.16 -13.23 -15.04
CA VAL A 28 -17.74 -12.36 -16.14
C VAL A 28 -16.35 -11.83 -15.85
N GLY A 29 -15.43 -11.96 -16.80
CA GLY A 29 -14.10 -11.39 -16.72
C GLY A 29 -14.08 -9.91 -17.10
N VAL A 30 -13.32 -9.11 -16.37
CA VAL A 30 -13.04 -7.72 -16.72
C VAL A 30 -11.57 -7.40 -16.57
N HIS A 31 -11.02 -6.69 -17.55
CA HIS A 31 -9.70 -6.08 -17.45
C HIS A 31 -9.82 -4.57 -17.29
N LEU A 32 -9.02 -4.00 -16.40
CA LEU A 32 -8.97 -2.56 -16.18
C LEU A 32 -7.86 -1.95 -17.02
N ALA A 33 -8.21 -1.09 -17.97
CA ALA A 33 -7.25 -0.25 -18.67
C ALA A 33 -6.94 0.96 -17.77
N LEU A 34 -5.72 1.01 -17.21
CA LEU A 34 -5.31 2.03 -16.23
C LEU A 34 -4.34 3.08 -16.81
N SER A 35 -3.84 2.89 -18.02
CA SER A 35 -2.98 3.86 -18.69
C SER A 35 -3.47 4.15 -20.10
N ARG A 36 -3.59 5.44 -20.41
CA ARG A 36 -3.82 5.95 -21.78
C ARG A 36 -2.53 6.21 -22.55
N MET A 37 -1.36 6.13 -21.90
CA MET A 37 -0.10 6.55 -22.51
C MET A 37 0.31 5.63 -23.67
N PRO A 38 0.25 6.10 -24.93
CA PRO A 38 0.75 5.34 -26.06
C PRO A 38 2.28 5.34 -26.05
N GLY A 39 2.92 4.21 -26.33
CA GLY A 39 4.35 4.19 -26.70
C GLY A 39 5.36 3.90 -25.59
N THR A 40 4.96 3.72 -24.33
CA THR A 40 5.86 3.10 -23.34
C THR A 40 5.82 1.59 -23.51
N LEU A 41 6.62 1.06 -24.44
CA LEU A 41 6.96 -0.36 -24.46
C LEU A 41 7.60 -0.70 -23.12
N ARG A 42 6.84 -1.32 -22.21
CA ARG A 42 7.40 -1.80 -20.95
C ARG A 42 8.37 -2.93 -21.25
N THR A 43 9.56 -2.88 -20.67
CA THR A 43 10.51 -4.00 -20.70
C THR A 43 10.21 -4.96 -19.56
N GLY A 44 9.83 -6.20 -19.88
CA GLY A 44 9.67 -7.29 -18.90
C GLY A 44 8.29 -7.35 -18.22
N SER A 45 8.23 -7.96 -17.03
CA SER A 45 6.99 -8.25 -16.28
C SER A 45 6.55 -7.12 -15.34
N ARG A 46 6.89 -5.86 -15.62
CA ARG A 46 6.64 -4.73 -14.69
C ARG A 46 5.22 -4.17 -14.82
N GLY A 47 4.49 -4.18 -13.70
CA GLY A 47 3.10 -3.72 -13.60
C GLY A 47 2.05 -4.70 -14.12
N CYS A 48 0.78 -4.35 -13.88
CA CYS A 48 -0.40 -4.95 -14.50
C CYS A 48 -1.08 -3.92 -15.41
N CYS A 49 -2.00 -4.35 -16.27
CA CYS A 49 -2.86 -3.49 -17.09
C CYS A 49 -2.25 -2.94 -18.39
N THR A 50 -1.45 -3.74 -19.11
CA THR A 50 -1.01 -3.44 -20.48
C THR A 50 -1.93 -4.04 -21.56
N ILE A 51 -1.69 -3.72 -22.83
CA ILE A 51 -2.39 -4.35 -23.97
C ILE A 51 -2.08 -5.85 -24.02
N GLU A 52 -0.83 -6.25 -23.74
CA GLU A 52 -0.45 -7.67 -23.65
C GLU A 52 -1.19 -8.37 -22.51
N ASP A 53 -1.27 -7.74 -21.34
CA ASP A 53 -2.03 -8.26 -20.20
C ASP A 53 -3.51 -8.43 -20.51
N SER A 54 -4.11 -7.47 -21.22
CA SER A 54 -5.51 -7.57 -21.67
C SER A 54 -5.70 -8.77 -22.61
N ARG A 55 -4.77 -9.00 -23.55
CA ARG A 55 -4.82 -10.17 -24.45
C ARG A 55 -4.70 -11.49 -23.69
N ASP A 56 -3.82 -11.55 -22.70
CA ASP A 56 -3.65 -12.74 -21.86
C ASP A 56 -4.89 -12.99 -20.99
N ALA A 57 -5.48 -11.94 -20.43
CA ALA A 57 -6.75 -12.01 -19.71
C ALA A 57 -7.90 -12.52 -20.60
N TRP A 58 -7.99 -12.01 -21.84
CA TRP A 58 -8.98 -12.47 -22.81
C TRP A 58 -8.81 -13.96 -23.14
N ARG A 59 -7.59 -14.43 -23.42
CA ARG A 59 -7.32 -15.87 -23.68
C ARG A 59 -7.71 -16.75 -22.50
N ALA A 60 -7.42 -16.31 -21.27
CA ALA A 60 -7.85 -17.03 -20.08
C ALA A 60 -9.38 -17.13 -20.00
N CYS A 61 -10.10 -16.02 -20.24
CA CYS A 61 -11.56 -16.02 -20.27
C CYS A 61 -12.14 -16.92 -21.37
N ASP A 62 -11.53 -16.94 -22.56
CA ASP A 62 -11.93 -17.79 -23.68
C ASP A 62 -11.82 -19.29 -23.34
N ILE A 63 -10.70 -19.70 -22.74
CA ILE A 63 -10.50 -21.08 -22.24
C ILE A 63 -11.55 -21.45 -21.18
N LEU A 64 -11.90 -20.51 -20.30
CA LEU A 64 -12.89 -20.71 -19.26
C LEU A 64 -14.34 -20.63 -19.77
N GLY A 65 -14.55 -20.21 -21.03
CA GLY A 65 -15.88 -20.04 -21.62
C GLY A 65 -16.71 -18.91 -20.99
N ILE A 66 -16.05 -17.86 -20.46
CA ILE A 66 -16.72 -16.74 -19.77
C ILE A 66 -16.68 -15.45 -20.59
N PRO A 67 -17.71 -14.57 -20.50
CA PRO A 67 -17.67 -13.26 -21.14
C PRO A 67 -16.51 -12.40 -20.65
N TYR A 68 -15.96 -11.56 -21.53
CA TYR A 68 -14.82 -10.70 -21.22
C TYR A 68 -15.06 -9.26 -21.69
N TYR A 69 -14.76 -8.29 -20.82
CA TYR A 69 -14.83 -6.87 -21.13
C TYR A 69 -13.54 -6.14 -20.73
N VAL A 70 -13.30 -5.01 -21.37
CA VAL A 70 -12.25 -4.06 -20.97
C VAL A 70 -12.93 -2.77 -20.52
N TRP A 71 -12.61 -2.30 -19.32
CA TRP A 71 -13.12 -1.04 -18.79
C TRP A 71 -11.99 -0.03 -18.63
N ASP A 72 -12.19 1.17 -19.18
CA ASP A 72 -11.28 2.28 -18.99
C ASP A 72 -11.49 2.91 -17.60
N PHE A 73 -10.45 2.89 -16.78
CA PHE A 73 -10.35 3.59 -15.50
C PHE A 73 -9.10 4.49 -15.46
N SER A 74 -8.49 4.78 -16.61
CA SER A 74 -7.22 5.52 -16.70
C SER A 74 -7.29 6.94 -16.14
N GLU A 75 -8.43 7.62 -16.29
CA GLU A 75 -8.64 8.96 -15.74
C GLU A 75 -8.67 8.94 -14.22
N ARG A 76 -9.54 8.10 -13.63
CA ARG A 76 -9.57 7.86 -12.18
C ARG A 76 -8.22 7.38 -11.65
N PHE A 77 -7.53 6.49 -12.36
CA PHE A 77 -6.21 6.02 -11.96
C PHE A 77 -5.16 7.13 -11.96
N LYS A 78 -5.17 8.00 -12.97
CA LYS A 78 -4.29 9.17 -12.99
C LYS A 78 -4.59 10.06 -11.78
N GLU A 79 -5.84 10.46 -11.57
CA GLU A 79 -6.24 11.39 -10.52
C GLU A 79 -6.02 10.81 -9.12
N ASP A 80 -6.55 9.61 -8.85
CA ASP A 80 -6.62 9.03 -7.51
C ASP A 80 -5.34 8.28 -7.09
N VAL A 81 -4.45 7.94 -8.03
CA VAL A 81 -3.24 7.15 -7.74
C VAL A 81 -1.97 7.87 -8.17
N VAL A 82 -1.89 8.33 -9.41
CA VAL A 82 -0.65 8.94 -9.94
C VAL A 82 -0.46 10.35 -9.40
N ASP A 83 -1.49 11.19 -9.46
CA ASP A 83 -1.42 12.57 -9.01
C ASP A 83 -1.32 12.65 -7.47
N ASP A 84 -2.02 11.77 -6.73
CA ASP A 84 -1.83 11.57 -5.28
C ASP A 84 -0.38 11.16 -4.96
N PHE A 85 0.19 10.21 -5.72
CA PHE A 85 1.58 9.79 -5.52
C PHE A 85 2.56 10.96 -5.69
N VAL A 86 2.40 11.76 -6.73
CA VAL A 86 3.25 12.95 -6.95
C VAL A 86 3.05 13.98 -5.83
N ALA A 87 1.81 14.25 -5.42
CA ALA A 87 1.49 15.22 -4.38
C ALA A 87 2.06 14.80 -3.01
N GLU A 88 1.97 13.52 -2.65
CA GLU A 88 2.52 12.98 -1.41
C GLU A 88 4.05 13.08 -1.39
N TYR A 89 4.72 12.77 -2.51
CA TYR A 89 6.17 12.98 -2.64
C TYR A 89 6.56 14.44 -2.56
N ALA A 90 5.80 15.35 -3.20
CA ALA A 90 6.03 16.79 -3.11
C ALA A 90 5.87 17.30 -1.67
N ALA A 91 5.03 16.64 -0.86
CA ALA A 91 4.85 16.91 0.56
C ALA A 91 5.87 16.19 1.47
N GLY A 92 6.84 15.45 0.92
CA GLY A 92 7.89 14.74 1.68
C GLY A 92 7.49 13.40 2.27
N ARG A 93 6.35 12.89 1.83
CA ARG A 93 5.86 11.57 2.23
C ARG A 93 6.23 10.56 1.15
N THR A 94 6.37 9.30 1.56
CA THR A 94 6.63 8.16 0.67
C THR A 94 5.33 7.35 0.56
N PRO A 95 4.45 7.65 -0.40
CA PRO A 95 3.18 6.95 -0.57
C PRO A 95 3.34 5.50 -1.02
N ASN A 96 2.30 4.68 -0.77
CA ASN A 96 2.17 3.34 -1.34
C ASN A 96 1.08 3.34 -2.45
N PRO A 97 1.47 3.40 -3.74
CA PRO A 97 0.50 3.50 -4.83
C PRO A 97 -0.34 2.22 -5.01
N CYS A 98 0.15 1.06 -4.58
CA CYS A 98 -0.61 -0.20 -4.63
C CYS A 98 -1.76 -0.19 -3.60
N MET A 99 -1.51 0.35 -2.41
CA MET A 99 -2.56 0.58 -1.41
C MET A 99 -3.64 1.53 -1.95
N ARG A 100 -3.22 2.67 -2.50
CA ARG A 100 -4.14 3.66 -3.11
C ARG A 100 -4.95 3.07 -4.26
N CYS A 101 -4.32 2.28 -5.13
CA CYS A 101 -5.01 1.61 -6.24
C CYS A 101 -6.02 0.56 -5.77
N ASN A 102 -5.72 -0.24 -4.75
CA ASN A 102 -6.69 -1.16 -4.17
C ASN A 102 -7.86 -0.40 -3.54
N GLU A 103 -7.59 0.65 -2.76
CA GLU A 103 -8.61 1.49 -2.13
C GLU A 103 -9.53 2.15 -3.16
N ARG A 104 -8.96 2.88 -4.12
CA ARG A 104 -9.70 3.81 -5.00
C ARG A 104 -10.17 3.17 -6.30
N ILE A 105 -9.39 2.24 -6.85
CA ILE A 105 -9.66 1.69 -8.18
C ILE A 105 -10.29 0.30 -8.08
N LYS A 106 -9.60 -0.68 -7.49
CA LYS A 106 -10.07 -2.08 -7.52
C LYS A 106 -11.28 -2.35 -6.63
N PHE A 107 -11.39 -1.68 -5.48
CA PHE A 107 -12.44 -1.99 -4.51
C PHE A 107 -13.37 -0.83 -4.18
N ALA A 108 -13.06 0.40 -4.61
CA ALA A 108 -14.07 1.45 -4.72
C ALA A 108 -14.65 1.48 -6.15
N ALA A 109 -13.91 1.99 -7.12
CA ALA A 109 -14.46 2.27 -8.46
C ALA A 109 -14.95 1.01 -9.23
N LEU A 110 -14.19 -0.08 -9.21
CA LEU A 110 -14.59 -1.34 -9.85
C LEU A 110 -15.77 -1.98 -9.13
N LEU A 111 -15.75 -2.04 -7.79
CA LEU A 111 -16.83 -2.64 -7.02
C LEU A 111 -18.14 -1.85 -7.17
N GLU A 112 -18.08 -0.52 -7.05
CA GLU A 112 -19.23 0.37 -7.26
C GLU A 112 -19.88 0.11 -8.64
N LYS A 113 -19.07 0.07 -9.70
CA LYS A 113 -19.55 -0.23 -11.05
C LYS A 113 -20.09 -1.66 -11.19
N ALA A 114 -19.47 -2.63 -10.53
CA ALA A 114 -19.93 -4.02 -10.54
C ALA A 114 -21.33 -4.14 -9.90
N LEU A 115 -21.52 -3.57 -8.71
CA LEU A 115 -22.80 -3.57 -8.01
C LEU A 115 -23.89 -2.87 -8.83
N ALA A 116 -23.58 -1.71 -9.44
CA ALA A 116 -24.51 -1.00 -10.31
C ALA A 116 -24.95 -1.81 -11.55
N LEU A 117 -24.11 -2.73 -12.03
CA LEU A 117 -24.41 -3.64 -13.15
C LEU A 117 -25.03 -4.98 -12.69
N GLY A 118 -25.39 -5.08 -11.40
CA GLY A 118 -26.07 -6.23 -10.81
C GLY A 118 -25.16 -7.43 -10.54
N PHE A 119 -23.84 -7.23 -10.40
CA PHE A 119 -22.95 -8.25 -9.87
C PHE A 119 -23.08 -8.31 -8.35
N ASP A 120 -22.98 -9.51 -7.77
CA ASP A 120 -23.05 -9.74 -6.34
C ASP A 120 -21.67 -9.58 -5.66
N ALA A 121 -20.59 -9.87 -6.38
CA ALA A 121 -19.23 -9.85 -5.84
C ALA A 121 -18.16 -9.60 -6.90
N VAL A 122 -17.01 -9.10 -6.44
CA VAL A 122 -15.77 -8.98 -7.22
C VAL A 122 -14.79 -10.07 -6.80
N CYS A 123 -14.40 -10.92 -7.76
CA CYS A 123 -13.37 -11.92 -7.59
C CYS A 123 -12.02 -11.38 -8.03
N THR A 124 -10.99 -11.58 -7.21
CA THR A 124 -9.62 -11.19 -7.55
C THR A 124 -8.62 -12.30 -7.21
N GLY A 125 -7.46 -12.29 -7.86
CA GLY A 125 -6.36 -13.20 -7.55
C GLY A 125 -5.54 -12.84 -6.31
N HIS A 126 -6.10 -12.09 -5.35
CA HIS A 126 -5.36 -11.77 -4.13
C HIS A 126 -5.32 -12.96 -3.17
N TYR A 127 -4.19 -13.10 -2.49
CA TYR A 127 -3.98 -14.07 -1.42
C TYR A 127 -4.37 -13.42 -0.09
N ALA A 128 -5.63 -13.52 0.27
CA ALA A 128 -6.17 -13.17 1.59
C ALA A 128 -7.49 -13.92 1.78
N LYS A 129 -7.98 -13.99 3.02
CA LYS A 129 -9.23 -14.69 3.34
C LYS A 129 -10.27 -13.72 3.85
N VAL A 130 -11.51 -13.86 3.41
CA VAL A 130 -12.67 -13.23 4.08
C VAL A 130 -13.36 -14.30 4.89
N LEU A 131 -13.45 -14.10 6.20
CA LEU A 131 -14.18 -14.97 7.12
C LEU A 131 -15.42 -14.24 7.63
N THR A 132 -16.46 -15.00 7.95
CA THR A 132 -17.63 -14.47 8.65
C THR A 132 -17.51 -14.81 10.12
N ASN A 133 -17.57 -13.81 10.99
CA ASN A 133 -17.54 -14.03 12.43
C ASN A 133 -18.88 -14.55 12.97
N ALA A 134 -18.95 -14.82 14.28
CA ALA A 134 -20.14 -15.37 14.92
C ALA A 134 -21.40 -14.51 14.76
N ASP A 135 -21.24 -13.19 14.57
CA ASP A 135 -22.32 -12.23 14.41
C ASP A 135 -22.72 -12.00 12.93
N GLY A 136 -22.11 -12.74 11.99
CA GLY A 136 -22.40 -12.59 10.56
C GLY A 136 -21.65 -11.44 9.87
N ASN A 137 -20.62 -10.87 10.52
CA ASN A 137 -19.84 -9.76 9.95
C ASN A 137 -18.57 -10.28 9.26
N PRO A 138 -18.18 -9.69 8.11
CA PRO A 138 -16.96 -10.09 7.43
C PRO A 138 -15.72 -9.57 8.16
N GLU A 139 -14.70 -10.40 8.19
CA GLU A 139 -13.37 -10.12 8.72
C GLU A 139 -12.34 -10.47 7.63
N LEU A 140 -11.38 -9.59 7.42
CA LEU A 140 -10.24 -9.87 6.54
C LEU A 140 -9.16 -10.61 7.35
N HIS A 141 -8.63 -11.68 6.79
CA HIS A 141 -7.57 -12.48 7.39
C HIS A 141 -6.42 -12.71 6.40
N ARG A 142 -5.24 -13.00 6.97
CA ARG A 142 -4.08 -13.48 6.22
C ARG A 142 -4.40 -14.74 5.41
N ALA A 143 -3.73 -14.89 4.27
CA ALA A 143 -3.72 -16.14 3.52
C ALA A 143 -3.03 -17.28 4.28
N ALA A 144 -3.23 -18.52 3.81
CA ALA A 144 -2.54 -19.69 4.33
C ALA A 144 -1.01 -19.63 4.11
N ASP A 145 -0.58 -19.16 2.93
CA ASP A 145 0.83 -18.94 2.60
C ASP A 145 1.28 -17.54 3.04
N TRP A 146 2.05 -17.47 4.12
CA TRP A 146 2.61 -16.21 4.66
C TRP A 146 3.50 -15.48 3.65
N ALA A 147 4.24 -16.21 2.80
CA ALA A 147 5.15 -15.58 1.85
C ALA A 147 4.41 -14.89 0.69
N LYS A 148 3.15 -15.28 0.45
CA LYS A 148 2.29 -14.71 -0.58
C LYS A 148 1.14 -13.90 -0.03
N ASP A 149 0.99 -13.80 1.29
CA ASP A 149 -0.05 -13.02 1.93
C ASP A 149 -0.09 -11.58 1.40
N GLN A 150 -1.27 -11.18 0.95
CA GLN A 150 -1.55 -9.85 0.41
C GLN A 150 -2.57 -9.11 1.28
N SER A 151 -2.87 -9.62 2.48
CA SER A 151 -3.76 -8.96 3.44
C SER A 151 -3.31 -7.53 3.77
N TYR A 152 -2.00 -7.26 3.78
CA TYR A 152 -1.43 -5.92 3.98
C TYR A 152 -2.01 -4.92 2.97
N VAL A 153 -2.00 -5.26 1.68
CA VAL A 153 -2.47 -4.35 0.63
C VAL A 153 -4.00 -4.23 0.57
N LEU A 154 -4.71 -5.06 1.33
CA LEU A 154 -6.16 -5.10 1.45
C LEU A 154 -6.66 -4.56 2.79
N GLY A 155 -5.77 -4.17 3.71
CA GLY A 155 -6.16 -3.57 5.00
C GLY A 155 -6.90 -2.24 4.89
N VAL A 156 -6.92 -1.65 3.68
CA VAL A 156 -7.72 -0.46 3.33
C VAL A 156 -9.21 -0.74 3.17
N LEU A 157 -9.60 -2.00 2.94
CA LEU A 157 -10.98 -2.36 2.64
C LEU A 157 -11.90 -2.10 3.81
N THR A 158 -13.12 -1.68 3.53
CA THR A 158 -14.18 -1.46 4.52
C THR A 158 -15.03 -2.72 4.72
N GLU A 159 -15.83 -2.75 5.78
CA GLU A 159 -16.80 -3.82 6.03
C GLU A 159 -17.71 -4.07 4.82
N GLU A 160 -18.27 -3.02 4.22
CA GLU A 160 -19.15 -3.11 3.06
C GLU A 160 -18.43 -3.72 1.85
N GLN A 161 -17.21 -3.25 1.56
CA GLN A 161 -16.41 -3.80 0.46
C GLN A 161 -16.11 -5.28 0.67
N LEU A 162 -15.76 -5.70 1.90
CA LEU A 162 -15.46 -7.10 2.21
C LEU A 162 -16.67 -8.03 1.99
N ARG A 163 -17.92 -7.57 2.18
CA ARG A 163 -19.13 -8.37 1.90
C ARG A 163 -19.24 -8.80 0.45
N HIS A 164 -18.63 -8.03 -0.45
CA HIS A 164 -18.67 -8.25 -1.90
C HIS A 164 -17.32 -8.70 -2.47
N CYS A 165 -16.37 -9.11 -1.63
CA CYS A 165 -15.07 -9.61 -2.08
C CYS A 165 -15.03 -11.14 -2.14
N MET A 166 -14.37 -11.66 -3.16
CA MET A 166 -14.07 -13.09 -3.30
C MET A 166 -12.58 -13.28 -3.60
N PHE A 167 -11.91 -14.09 -2.78
CA PHE A 167 -10.48 -14.40 -2.89
C PHE A 167 -10.24 -15.92 -2.97
N PRO A 168 -10.44 -16.54 -4.14
CA PRO A 168 -10.39 -18.01 -4.27
C PRO A 168 -9.01 -18.65 -4.04
N LEU A 169 -7.96 -17.85 -3.90
CA LEU A 169 -6.59 -18.34 -3.67
C LEU A 169 -6.19 -18.39 -2.19
N ALA A 170 -7.05 -17.92 -1.27
CA ALA A 170 -6.76 -17.76 0.16
C ALA A 170 -6.09 -18.98 0.83
N GLU A 171 -6.59 -20.19 0.50
CA GLU A 171 -6.17 -21.46 1.10
C GLU A 171 -5.05 -22.16 0.33
N THR A 172 -4.53 -21.53 -0.73
CA THR A 172 -3.55 -22.19 -1.58
C THR A 172 -2.18 -22.14 -0.89
N PRO A 173 -1.56 -23.29 -0.59
CA PRO A 173 -0.37 -23.35 0.26
C PRO A 173 0.90 -22.86 -0.45
N SER A 174 0.90 -22.76 -1.79
CA SER A 174 2.01 -22.15 -2.51
C SER A 174 1.63 -21.66 -3.90
N LYS A 175 2.44 -20.73 -4.40
CA LYS A 175 2.33 -20.26 -5.79
C LYS A 175 2.65 -21.34 -6.83
N ALA A 176 3.50 -22.30 -6.50
CA ALA A 176 3.82 -23.40 -7.41
C ALA A 176 2.57 -24.22 -7.75
N GLU A 177 1.67 -24.41 -6.78
CA GLU A 177 0.40 -25.09 -7.01
C GLU A 177 -0.54 -24.31 -7.92
N VAL A 178 -0.61 -22.98 -7.75
CA VAL A 178 -1.39 -22.11 -8.66
C VAL A 178 -0.88 -22.22 -10.09
N ARG A 179 0.45 -22.23 -10.29
CA ARG A 179 1.05 -22.40 -11.63
C ARG A 179 0.75 -23.78 -12.20
N ALA A 180 0.92 -24.85 -11.43
CA ALA A 180 0.61 -26.20 -11.87
C ALA A 180 -0.87 -26.38 -12.19
N GLU A 181 -1.77 -25.74 -11.44
CA GLU A 181 -3.20 -25.71 -11.73
C GLU A 181 -3.49 -24.98 -13.05
N ALA A 182 -2.84 -23.84 -13.28
CA ALA A 182 -2.96 -23.11 -14.54
C ALA A 182 -2.52 -23.96 -15.73
N GLU A 183 -1.41 -24.68 -15.63
CA GLU A 183 -0.94 -25.61 -16.68
C GLU A 183 -1.95 -26.73 -16.94
N ARG A 184 -2.48 -27.38 -15.90
CA ARG A 184 -3.50 -28.43 -16.04
C ARG A 184 -4.77 -27.93 -16.73
N ARG A 185 -5.13 -26.66 -16.52
CA ARG A 185 -6.29 -26.00 -17.16
C ARG A 185 -5.97 -25.45 -18.55
N GLY A 186 -4.73 -25.59 -19.05
CA GLY A 186 -4.31 -25.07 -20.35
C GLY A 186 -4.15 -23.55 -20.40
N LEU A 187 -4.07 -22.86 -19.25
CA LEU A 187 -3.93 -21.42 -19.17
C LEU A 187 -2.50 -20.99 -19.55
N SER A 188 -2.36 -20.22 -20.63
CA SER A 188 -1.06 -19.79 -21.18
C SER A 188 -0.22 -18.91 -20.24
N VAL A 189 -0.83 -18.36 -19.20
CA VAL A 189 -0.20 -17.46 -18.23
C VAL A 189 0.57 -18.19 -17.11
N ALA A 190 0.55 -19.52 -17.07
CA ALA A 190 1.13 -20.31 -15.98
C ALA A 190 2.61 -20.00 -15.69
N ASN A 191 3.38 -19.72 -16.73
CA ASN A 191 4.82 -19.45 -16.62
C ASN A 191 5.16 -17.95 -16.60
N LYS A 192 4.17 -17.06 -16.69
CA LYS A 192 4.39 -15.61 -16.67
C LYS A 192 4.98 -15.18 -15.31
N PRO A 193 6.05 -14.38 -15.27
CA PRO A 193 6.55 -13.83 -14.01
C PRO A 193 5.52 -12.92 -13.35
N ASP A 194 5.66 -12.76 -12.03
CA ASP A 194 4.78 -11.89 -11.26
C ASP A 194 5.04 -10.42 -11.59
N SER A 195 3.99 -9.62 -11.52
CA SER A 195 4.13 -8.17 -11.58
C SER A 195 4.79 -7.67 -10.30
N HIS A 196 5.94 -7.03 -10.46
CA HIS A 196 6.68 -6.34 -9.42
C HIS A 196 6.86 -4.86 -9.80
N ASP A 197 7.26 -4.05 -8.82
CA ASP A 197 7.46 -2.59 -8.93
C ASP A 197 6.18 -1.76 -9.15
N ILE A 198 6.32 -0.43 -9.14
CA ILE A 198 5.23 0.54 -9.32
C ILE A 198 4.75 0.48 -10.77
N CYS A 199 3.47 0.15 -10.97
CA CYS A 199 2.97 -0.16 -12.31
C CYS A 199 3.10 0.99 -13.32
N PHE A 200 2.98 2.26 -12.91
CA PHE A 200 3.04 3.40 -13.82
C PHE A 200 4.45 3.95 -14.06
N ILE A 201 5.49 3.33 -13.48
CA ILE A 201 6.90 3.72 -13.64
C ILE A 201 7.59 2.62 -14.48
N PRO A 202 7.72 2.77 -15.81
CA PRO A 202 8.07 1.68 -16.72
C PRO A 202 9.47 1.09 -16.51
N ASP A 203 10.44 1.93 -16.18
CA ASP A 203 11.86 1.59 -15.98
C ASP A 203 12.21 1.29 -14.52
N GLY A 204 11.26 1.49 -13.60
CA GLY A 204 11.45 1.35 -12.16
C GLY A 204 12.28 2.46 -11.53
N ASP A 205 12.68 3.49 -12.29
CA ASP A 205 13.42 4.63 -11.77
C ASP A 205 12.46 5.67 -11.18
N THR A 206 11.98 5.38 -9.96
CA THR A 206 11.10 6.31 -9.25
C THR A 206 11.72 7.69 -9.08
N ARG A 207 13.05 7.76 -8.90
CA ARG A 207 13.75 9.03 -8.71
C ARG A 207 13.73 9.85 -10.00
N GLY A 208 14.19 9.28 -11.11
CA GLY A 208 14.17 9.95 -12.41
C GLY A 208 12.74 10.36 -12.81
N TRP A 209 11.76 9.49 -12.57
CA TRP A 209 10.35 9.77 -12.85
C TRP A 209 9.79 10.95 -12.04
N LEU A 210 10.22 11.12 -10.78
CA LEU A 210 9.82 12.24 -9.91
C LEU A 210 10.58 13.53 -10.23
N GLU A 211 11.86 13.46 -10.63
CA GLU A 211 12.68 14.63 -11.01
C GLU A 211 12.05 15.42 -12.18
N GLU A 212 11.33 14.76 -13.08
CA GLU A 212 10.58 15.41 -14.17
C GLU A 212 9.30 16.13 -13.72
N ARG A 213 8.81 15.85 -12.50
CA ARG A 213 7.46 16.22 -12.04
C ARG A 213 7.44 17.10 -10.79
N ILE A 214 8.53 17.12 -10.04
CA ILE A 214 8.65 17.89 -8.80
C ILE A 214 9.84 18.83 -8.93
N GLU A 215 9.58 20.13 -8.80
CA GLU A 215 10.61 21.15 -8.81
C GLU A 215 11.53 20.98 -7.59
N MET A 216 12.85 20.95 -7.83
CA MET A 216 13.86 20.89 -6.78
C MET A 216 14.37 22.30 -6.48
N SER A 217 14.25 22.71 -5.21
CA SER A 217 14.75 23.99 -4.72
C SER A 217 15.82 23.79 -3.64
N GLU A 218 16.86 24.63 -3.64
CA GLU A 218 17.88 24.61 -2.60
C GLU A 218 17.27 24.91 -1.22
N GLY A 219 17.62 24.11 -0.21
CA GLY A 219 17.10 24.21 1.16
C GLY A 219 18.15 23.91 2.23
N ASP A 220 17.73 23.90 3.49
CA ASP A 220 18.64 23.84 4.63
C ASP A 220 18.76 22.44 5.22
N ILE A 221 19.98 22.03 5.56
CA ILE A 221 20.21 20.85 6.41
C ILE A 221 20.38 21.34 7.85
N VAL A 222 19.51 20.91 8.75
CA VAL A 222 19.50 21.30 10.16
C VAL A 222 19.68 20.08 11.07
N ASP A 223 20.17 20.27 12.29
CA ASP A 223 20.26 19.21 13.29
C ASP A 223 18.96 19.05 14.11
N GLU A 224 18.95 18.09 15.05
CA GLU A 224 17.81 17.82 15.94
C GLU A 224 17.46 18.99 16.89
N THR A 225 18.30 20.02 16.97
CA THR A 225 18.08 21.25 17.74
C THR A 225 17.68 22.44 16.87
N GLY A 226 17.64 22.26 15.54
CA GLY A 226 17.35 23.31 14.56
C GLY A 226 18.57 24.11 14.12
N ALA A 227 19.79 23.76 14.54
CA ALA A 227 20.99 24.45 14.09
C ALA A 227 21.31 24.08 12.64
N LYS A 228 21.53 25.09 11.80
CA LYS A 228 21.90 24.90 10.39
C LYS A 228 23.30 24.30 10.26
N LEU A 229 23.41 23.16 9.61
CA LEU A 229 24.65 22.43 9.34
C LEU A 229 25.13 22.55 7.88
N GLY A 230 24.24 22.90 6.96
CA GLY A 230 24.57 23.02 5.54
C GLY A 230 23.34 23.34 4.67
N THR A 231 23.49 23.14 3.37
CA THR A 231 22.42 23.27 2.38
C THR A 231 22.34 22.03 1.49
N HIS A 232 21.20 21.86 0.83
CA HIS A 232 20.94 20.75 -0.07
C HIS A 232 20.27 21.22 -1.36
N PRO A 233 20.45 20.51 -2.50
CA PRO A 233 19.87 20.93 -3.79
C PRO A 233 18.36 20.69 -3.90
N GLY A 234 17.76 19.92 -2.98
CA GLY A 234 16.33 19.65 -2.93
C GLY A 234 16.01 18.62 -1.85
N ALA A 235 14.99 18.88 -1.01
CA ALA A 235 14.67 18.01 0.12
C ALA A 235 14.27 16.59 -0.34
N ASN A 236 13.61 16.51 -1.50
CA ASN A 236 13.15 15.26 -2.13
C ASN A 236 14.28 14.36 -2.65
N ALA A 237 15.52 14.87 -2.70
CA ALA A 237 16.70 14.08 -3.07
C ALA A 237 17.24 13.23 -1.90
N TYR A 238 16.66 13.37 -0.71
CA TYR A 238 17.08 12.68 0.51
C TYR A 238 16.11 11.57 0.90
N THR A 239 16.57 10.65 1.73
CA THR A 239 15.74 9.58 2.29
C THR A 239 16.05 9.43 3.78
N VAL A 240 15.02 9.21 4.60
CA VAL A 240 15.21 8.93 6.03
C VAL A 240 16.17 7.74 6.22
N GLY A 241 17.13 7.89 7.13
CA GLY A 241 18.24 6.95 7.36
C GLY A 241 19.46 7.14 6.46
N GLN A 242 19.42 8.07 5.49
CA GLN A 242 20.57 8.35 4.63
C GLN A 242 21.73 8.96 5.44
N ARG A 243 22.94 8.38 5.24
CA ARG A 243 24.21 8.90 5.79
C ARG A 243 25.06 9.61 4.73
N ARG A 244 25.18 9.02 3.55
CA ARG A 244 26.09 9.49 2.49
C ARG A 244 25.44 10.65 1.72
N GLY A 245 26.26 11.54 1.16
CA GLY A 245 25.78 12.64 0.31
C GLY A 245 25.22 13.86 1.03
N LEU A 246 25.24 13.88 2.38
CA LEU A 246 24.81 15.04 3.18
C LEU A 246 25.77 16.23 3.08
N LYS A 247 27.05 16.00 2.69
CA LYS A 247 28.09 17.04 2.52
C LYS A 247 28.13 18.07 3.67
N LEU A 248 27.97 17.62 4.90
CA LEU A 248 27.99 18.49 6.09
C LEU A 248 29.38 19.12 6.22
N GLY A 249 29.44 20.46 6.19
CA GLY A 249 30.70 21.21 6.21
C GLY A 249 31.41 21.19 7.58
N THR A 250 30.66 20.89 8.64
CA THR A 250 31.16 20.88 10.02
C THR A 250 30.97 19.48 10.61
N PRO A 251 32.04 18.84 11.14
CA PRO A 251 31.90 17.61 11.91
C PRO A 251 31.00 17.86 13.12
N ALA A 252 30.19 16.87 13.48
CA ALA A 252 29.42 16.91 14.71
C ALA A 252 30.36 17.05 15.92
N SER A 253 29.89 17.73 16.98
CA SER A 253 30.65 17.96 18.21
C SER A 253 31.09 16.65 18.91
N ASP A 254 30.33 15.57 18.72
CA ASP A 254 30.62 14.23 19.20
C ASP A 254 31.50 13.38 18.25
N GLY A 255 31.87 13.92 17.08
CA GLY A 255 32.64 13.23 16.04
C GLY A 255 31.91 12.08 15.35
N LYS A 256 30.63 11.85 15.64
CA LYS A 256 29.84 10.73 15.11
C LYS A 256 29.15 11.10 13.79
N PRO A 257 28.89 10.12 12.91
CA PRO A 257 28.13 10.38 11.68
C PRO A 257 26.71 10.84 12.00
N ARG A 258 26.17 11.68 11.11
CA ARG A 258 24.78 12.12 11.13
C ARG A 258 23.98 11.40 10.04
N PHE A 259 22.70 11.18 10.33
CA PHE A 259 21.75 10.50 9.47
C PHE A 259 20.52 11.36 9.31
N VAL A 260 19.88 11.32 8.14
CA VAL A 260 18.59 12.00 7.93
C VAL A 260 17.53 11.37 8.83
N LEU A 261 16.99 12.15 9.77
CA LEU A 261 15.91 11.74 10.69
C LEU A 261 14.54 12.01 10.07
N GLU A 262 14.37 13.18 9.46
CA GLU A 262 13.11 13.65 8.91
C GLU A 262 13.38 14.58 7.72
N ILE A 263 12.45 14.59 6.77
CA ILE A 263 12.48 15.48 5.61
C ILE A 263 11.22 16.33 5.72
N ARG A 264 11.37 17.66 5.69
CA ARG A 264 10.24 18.61 5.75
C ARG A 264 10.21 19.47 4.49
N PRO A 265 9.67 19.00 3.36
CA PRO A 265 9.71 19.76 2.11
C PRO A 265 8.93 21.06 2.14
N LYS A 266 7.85 21.15 2.93
CA LYS A 266 7.13 22.43 3.12
C LYS A 266 8.01 23.51 3.74
N GLU A 267 8.90 23.14 4.66
CA GLU A 267 9.90 24.04 5.24
C GLU A 267 11.19 24.10 4.41
N ASN A 268 11.29 23.24 3.38
CA ASN A 268 12.49 22.98 2.61
C ASN A 268 13.71 22.68 3.50
N LYS A 269 13.50 21.82 4.51
CA LYS A 269 14.52 21.40 5.47
C LYS A 269 14.75 19.88 5.42
N VAL A 270 16.00 19.47 5.62
CA VAL A 270 16.38 18.09 5.93
C VAL A 270 16.95 18.07 7.34
N ILE A 271 16.33 17.29 8.23
CA ILE A 271 16.75 17.19 9.63
C ILE A 271 17.66 15.99 9.76
N VAL A 272 18.83 16.19 10.33
CA VAL A 272 19.81 15.14 10.59
C VAL A 272 20.12 15.02 12.07
N GLY A 273 20.56 13.85 12.50
CA GLY A 273 20.90 13.62 13.89
C GLY A 273 21.65 12.32 14.11
N PRO A 274 21.87 11.93 15.37
CA PRO A 274 22.56 10.70 15.72
C PRO A 274 21.76 9.45 15.33
N GLU A 275 22.46 8.35 15.08
CA GLU A 275 21.86 7.08 14.60
C GLU A 275 20.76 6.55 15.52
N GLN A 276 20.89 6.79 16.82
CA GLN A 276 19.95 6.32 17.85
C GLN A 276 18.53 6.84 17.60
N LEU A 277 18.38 8.07 17.08
CA LEU A 277 17.09 8.68 16.79
C LEU A 277 16.41 8.13 15.52
N LEU A 278 17.08 7.24 14.77
CA LEU A 278 16.45 6.48 13.67
C LEU A 278 15.58 5.33 14.17
N ASN A 279 15.71 4.96 15.45
CA ASN A 279 14.86 3.95 16.06
C ASN A 279 13.47 4.55 16.26
N ILE A 280 12.47 3.91 15.67
CA ILE A 280 11.07 4.31 15.78
C ILE A 280 10.44 3.52 16.91
N ASP A 281 9.93 4.23 17.92
CA ASP A 281 9.23 3.67 19.06
C ASP A 281 7.72 3.84 18.91
N GLN A 282 7.30 4.92 18.24
CA GLN A 282 5.90 5.29 18.08
C GLN A 282 5.60 5.80 16.67
N MET A 283 4.44 5.42 16.16
CA MET A 283 3.86 5.91 14.93
C MET A 283 2.48 6.50 15.20
N ARG A 284 2.13 7.53 14.43
CA ARG A 284 0.80 8.15 14.43
C ARG A 284 0.23 8.10 13.02
N GLY A 285 -0.99 7.60 12.92
CA GLY A 285 -1.66 7.30 11.67
C GLY A 285 -2.90 8.16 11.47
N ILE A 286 -3.06 8.66 10.25
CA ILE A 286 -4.23 9.39 9.74
C ILE A 286 -4.91 8.57 8.63
N LYS A 287 -6.00 9.07 8.04
CA LYS A 287 -6.74 8.39 6.96
C LYS A 287 -7.04 6.92 7.31
N ILE A 288 -7.63 6.73 8.49
CA ILE A 288 -7.86 5.41 9.10
C ILE A 288 -8.97 4.68 8.32
N SER A 289 -8.77 3.39 8.04
CA SER A 289 -9.79 2.49 7.51
C SER A 289 -9.81 1.20 8.31
N TRP A 290 -11.00 0.64 8.55
CA TRP A 290 -11.17 -0.60 9.31
C TRP A 290 -11.62 -1.74 8.39
N ALA A 291 -10.86 -2.83 8.41
CA ALA A 291 -11.07 -4.03 7.62
C ALA A 291 -12.14 -4.94 8.23
N GLY A 292 -13.39 -4.49 8.10
CA GLY A 292 -14.54 -5.05 8.82
C GLY A 292 -14.92 -4.15 9.99
N ARG A 293 -15.64 -4.72 10.96
CA ARG A 293 -16.01 -3.96 12.16
C ARG A 293 -14.80 -3.69 13.04
N PRO A 294 -14.62 -2.45 13.55
CA PRO A 294 -13.60 -2.16 14.54
C PRO A 294 -13.79 -3.01 15.81
N ILE A 295 -12.69 -3.29 16.51
CA ILE A 295 -12.74 -3.90 17.85
C ILE A 295 -13.32 -2.91 18.88
N ALA A 296 -13.85 -3.41 19.99
CA ALA A 296 -14.54 -2.60 20.99
C ALA A 296 -13.63 -1.51 21.61
N GLU A 297 -12.34 -1.81 21.73
CA GLU A 297 -11.30 -0.93 22.25
C GLU A 297 -11.15 0.36 21.45
N ILE A 298 -11.42 0.32 20.14
CA ILE A 298 -11.44 1.51 19.28
C ILE A 298 -12.59 2.45 19.71
N GLY A 299 -13.78 1.89 19.91
CA GLY A 299 -14.98 2.67 20.24
C GLY A 299 -14.97 3.24 21.66
N ASN A 300 -14.34 2.55 22.61
CA ASN A 300 -14.22 3.01 23.99
C ASN A 300 -12.90 3.75 24.29
N ARG A 301 -12.08 4.01 23.26
CA ARG A 301 -10.77 4.69 23.35
C ARG A 301 -9.77 4.01 24.30
N SER A 302 -9.85 2.69 24.45
CA SER A 302 -8.89 1.93 25.26
C SER A 302 -7.68 1.49 24.44
N THR A 303 -6.60 1.16 25.13
CA THR A 303 -5.43 0.51 24.53
C THR A 303 -5.73 -0.93 24.18
N PHE A 304 -5.14 -1.43 23.09
CA PHE A 304 -5.24 -2.83 22.68
C PHE A 304 -3.89 -3.35 22.16
N ASP A 305 -3.66 -4.65 22.34
CA ASP A 305 -2.49 -5.33 21.79
C ASP A 305 -2.74 -5.71 20.33
N CYS A 306 -1.72 -5.52 19.50
CA CYS A 306 -1.75 -5.83 18.10
C CYS A 306 -0.36 -6.15 17.56
N MET A 307 -0.32 -6.66 16.33
CA MET A 307 0.87 -6.68 15.50
C MET A 307 0.73 -5.63 14.42
N VAL A 308 1.76 -4.81 14.20
CA VAL A 308 1.77 -3.78 13.15
C VAL A 308 2.75 -4.16 12.05
N GLN A 309 2.27 -4.07 10.80
CA GLN A 309 3.09 -4.24 9.61
C GLN A 309 3.15 -2.92 8.87
N VAL A 310 4.34 -2.48 8.46
CA VAL A 310 4.56 -1.18 7.80
C VAL A 310 5.05 -1.30 6.35
N ARG A 311 5.24 -2.54 5.88
CA ARG A 311 5.67 -2.88 4.51
C ARG A 311 5.06 -4.22 4.11
N ALA A 312 4.65 -4.38 2.84
CA ALA A 312 3.98 -5.60 2.36
C ALA A 312 4.79 -6.90 2.58
N HIS A 313 6.12 -6.84 2.47
CA HIS A 313 7.02 -7.98 2.71
C HIS A 313 7.83 -7.85 4.02
N GLY A 314 7.44 -6.93 4.90
CA GLY A 314 8.06 -6.79 6.22
C GLY A 314 7.38 -7.67 7.25
N ASP A 315 8.15 -8.21 8.19
CA ASP A 315 7.59 -8.92 9.33
C ASP A 315 6.77 -7.97 10.21
N PRO A 316 5.62 -8.42 10.73
CA PRO A 316 4.83 -7.63 11.65
C PRO A 316 5.52 -7.57 13.02
N VAL A 317 5.45 -6.41 13.68
CA VAL A 317 6.09 -6.15 14.99
C VAL A 317 5.01 -6.02 16.06
N ALA A 318 5.26 -6.54 17.26
CA ALA A 318 4.34 -6.39 18.39
C ALA A 318 4.21 -4.92 18.81
N ALA A 319 2.98 -4.48 19.09
CA ALA A 319 2.69 -3.11 19.45
C ALA A 319 1.41 -2.98 20.28
N THR A 320 1.31 -1.85 20.99
CA THR A 320 0.08 -1.40 21.65
C THR A 320 -0.50 -0.23 20.84
N GLY A 321 -1.77 -0.34 20.44
CA GLY A 321 -2.51 0.68 19.71
C GLY A 321 -3.57 1.37 20.56
N TRP A 322 -3.91 2.63 20.24
CA TRP A 322 -5.06 3.36 20.79
C TRP A 322 -5.46 4.51 19.86
N MET A 323 -6.68 5.04 20.07
CA MET A 323 -7.17 6.22 19.36
C MET A 323 -6.92 7.48 20.19
N GLU A 324 -6.46 8.56 19.57
CA GLU A 324 -6.33 9.89 20.16
C GLU A 324 -7.07 10.94 19.34
N ASP A 325 -7.80 11.81 20.02
CA ASP A 325 -8.34 13.03 19.44
C ASP A 325 -7.27 14.12 19.49
N THR A 326 -7.02 14.75 18.36
CA THR A 326 -6.02 15.82 18.23
C THR A 326 -6.56 16.94 17.34
N THR A 327 -5.77 17.99 17.17
CA THR A 327 -6.10 19.11 16.28
C THR A 327 -5.05 19.17 15.20
N ASP A 328 -5.49 19.26 13.96
CA ASP A 328 -4.60 19.50 12.83
C ASP A 328 -3.90 20.84 13.00
N SER A 329 -2.57 20.84 13.04
CA SER A 329 -1.80 22.05 13.32
C SER A 329 -1.89 23.11 12.23
N GLU A 330 -2.22 22.72 10.99
CA GLU A 330 -2.30 23.63 9.84
C GLU A 330 -3.70 24.25 9.73
N THR A 331 -4.73 23.44 9.90
CA THR A 331 -6.13 23.84 9.67
C THR A 331 -6.88 24.17 10.97
N GLY A 332 -6.35 23.77 12.13
CA GLY A 332 -7.02 23.93 13.42
C GLY A 332 -8.24 23.03 13.59
N THR A 333 -8.47 22.07 12.70
CA THR A 333 -9.64 21.19 12.76
C THR A 333 -9.38 19.98 13.65
N ALA A 334 -10.39 19.55 14.41
CA ALA A 334 -10.32 18.29 15.14
C ALA A 334 -10.09 17.13 14.17
N ARG A 335 -9.15 16.24 14.52
CA ARG A 335 -8.85 15.02 13.77
C ARG A 335 -8.61 13.86 14.73
N GLU A 336 -8.93 12.65 14.29
CA GLU A 336 -8.59 11.43 15.01
C GLU A 336 -7.29 10.84 14.49
N GLU A 337 -6.46 10.34 15.40
CA GLU A 337 -5.24 9.61 15.07
C GLU A 337 -5.25 8.22 15.70
N LEU A 338 -4.75 7.26 14.93
CA LEU A 338 -4.39 5.94 15.44
C LEU A 338 -2.93 6.01 15.90
N VAL A 339 -2.70 5.87 17.20
CA VAL A 339 -1.35 5.85 17.76
C VAL A 339 -0.93 4.40 18.00
N VAL A 340 0.27 4.06 17.58
CA VAL A 340 0.84 2.72 17.71
C VAL A 340 2.23 2.84 18.33
N ARG A 341 2.40 2.23 19.50
CA ARG A 341 3.70 2.14 20.18
C ARG A 341 4.25 0.73 20.05
N LEU A 342 5.43 0.62 19.48
CA LEU A 342 6.11 -0.66 19.27
C LEU A 342 6.65 -1.20 20.60
N THR A 343 6.59 -2.52 20.76
CA THR A 343 7.23 -3.21 21.88
C THR A 343 8.75 -3.23 21.71
N GLU A 344 9.22 -3.39 20.47
CA GLU A 344 10.63 -3.30 20.10
C GLU A 344 10.81 -2.24 19.02
N PRO A 345 11.81 -1.34 19.14
CA PRO A 345 12.00 -0.28 18.16
C PRO A 345 12.36 -0.85 16.79
N MET A 346 11.86 -0.22 15.73
CA MET A 346 12.19 -0.59 14.36
C MET A 346 12.78 0.57 13.56
N ARG A 347 13.38 0.30 12.40
CA ARG A 347 14.00 1.33 11.55
C ARG A 347 13.33 1.41 10.19
N GLY A 348 13.47 2.57 9.55
CA GLY A 348 13.05 2.77 8.17
C GLY A 348 11.53 2.88 7.98
N VAL A 349 10.81 3.39 8.97
CA VAL A 349 9.40 3.76 8.79
C VAL A 349 9.36 5.14 8.16
N ALA A 350 8.67 5.28 7.04
CA ALA A 350 8.54 6.56 6.34
C ALA A 350 7.09 7.07 6.43
N PRO A 351 6.86 8.35 6.76
CA PRO A 351 5.56 8.98 6.58
C PRO A 351 5.02 8.80 5.15
N GLY A 352 3.71 8.64 5.00
CA GLY A 352 3.02 8.31 3.74
C GLY A 352 2.84 6.82 3.47
N GLN A 353 3.63 5.94 4.11
CA GLN A 353 3.38 4.50 4.06
C GLN A 353 2.14 4.15 4.89
N SER A 354 1.62 2.94 4.71
CA SER A 354 0.53 2.42 5.55
C SER A 354 1.08 1.56 6.69
N MET A 355 0.57 1.81 7.89
CA MET A 355 0.61 0.84 8.99
C MET A 355 -0.67 0.00 8.92
N VAL A 356 -0.53 -1.33 8.98
CA VAL A 356 -1.66 -2.27 8.99
C VAL A 356 -1.61 -3.06 10.29
N LEU A 357 -2.74 -3.11 10.99
CA LEU A 357 -2.86 -3.73 12.30
C LEU A 357 -3.46 -5.12 12.21
N TYR A 358 -2.95 -6.04 13.02
CA TYR A 358 -3.35 -7.44 13.06
C TYR A 358 -3.60 -7.93 14.48
N GLN A 359 -4.55 -8.86 14.63
CA GLN A 359 -4.70 -9.72 15.80
C GLN A 359 -4.77 -11.18 15.34
N GLY A 360 -3.70 -11.94 15.62
CA GLY A 360 -3.51 -13.25 15.01
C GLY A 360 -3.45 -13.13 13.48
N THR A 361 -4.37 -13.81 12.78
CA THR A 361 -4.50 -13.69 11.32
C THR A 361 -5.45 -12.57 10.87
N ARG A 362 -6.29 -12.02 11.76
CA ARG A 362 -7.27 -10.99 11.43
C ARG A 362 -6.56 -9.67 11.18
N VAL A 363 -6.89 -9.01 10.07
CA VAL A 363 -6.57 -7.62 9.79
C VAL A 363 -7.61 -6.76 10.49
N LEU A 364 -7.18 -5.87 11.37
CA LEU A 364 -8.09 -4.91 12.01
C LEU A 364 -8.40 -3.75 11.07
N GLY A 365 -7.37 -3.23 10.41
CA GLY A 365 -7.47 -2.05 9.55
C GLY A 365 -6.10 -1.46 9.24
N GLN A 366 -6.10 -0.25 8.69
CA GLN A 366 -4.89 0.48 8.35
C GLN A 366 -5.00 1.97 8.70
N ALA A 367 -3.85 2.61 8.81
CA ALA A 367 -3.73 4.06 8.77
C ALA A 367 -2.53 4.47 7.92
N THR A 368 -2.61 5.64 7.30
CA THR A 368 -1.48 6.29 6.65
C THR A 368 -0.59 6.91 7.72
N ILE A 369 0.68 6.54 7.76
CA ILE A 369 1.64 7.03 8.75
C ILE A 369 1.87 8.52 8.49
N ASP A 370 1.46 9.36 9.43
CA ASP A 370 1.71 10.81 9.40
C ASP A 370 3.05 11.15 10.05
N SER A 371 3.36 10.47 11.16
CA SER A 371 4.66 10.57 11.81
C SER A 371 5.11 9.23 12.38
N ALA A 372 6.42 9.03 12.40
CA ALA A 372 7.10 7.88 12.99
C ALA A 372 8.36 8.40 13.65
N ARG A 373 8.49 8.27 14.98
CA ARG A 373 9.58 8.92 15.73
C ARG A 373 10.09 8.05 16.88
N SER A 374 11.33 8.30 17.28
CA SER A 374 11.82 7.87 18.59
C SER A 374 11.13 8.67 19.69
N LEU A 375 10.84 8.04 20.83
CA LEU A 375 10.37 8.74 22.02
C LEU A 375 11.47 9.59 22.67
N GLU A 376 12.75 9.37 22.31
CA GLU A 376 13.87 10.20 22.76
C GLU A 376 13.98 11.53 22.00
N TRP A 377 13.25 11.68 20.89
CA TRP A 377 13.30 12.87 20.04
C TRP A 377 12.09 13.77 20.24
N ASN A 378 12.34 15.04 20.62
CA ASN A 378 11.29 16.06 20.66
C ASN A 378 11.33 16.95 19.39
N PRO A 379 10.39 16.76 18.44
CA PRO A 379 10.38 17.48 17.17
C PRO A 379 10.02 18.97 17.31
N ALA A 380 9.38 19.37 18.41
CA ALA A 380 9.05 20.78 18.68
C ALA A 380 10.30 21.64 18.98
N ALA A 381 11.47 21.01 19.16
CA ALA A 381 12.73 21.72 19.33
C ALA A 381 13.28 22.30 18.02
N VAL A 382 12.79 21.85 16.86
CA VAL A 382 13.23 22.28 15.53
C VAL A 382 12.19 23.24 14.95
N SER A 383 12.30 24.52 15.29
CA SER A 383 11.48 25.62 14.75
C SER A 383 12.05 26.19 13.47
#